data_AF-A0A944JJ85-F1
#
_entry.id   AF-A0A944JJ85-F1
#
_cell.length_a   1.000
_cell.length_b   1.000
_cell.length_c   1.000
_cell.angle_alpha   90.00
_cell.angle_beta   90.00
_cell.angle_gamma   90.00
#
_symmetry.space_group_name_H-M   'P 1'
#
loop_
_entity.id
_entity.type
_entity.pdbx_description
1 polymer ?
#
loop_
_entity_poly.entity_id
_entity_poly.type
_entity_poly.pdbx_seq_one_letter_code
_entity_poly.pdbx_strand_id
1 'polypeptide(L)'
;MAVALAHLPGPDGTRPQDCPRDDDPQGDPTDHPSDHPSDDPADHPTGDITDDITADPTDDPLLTALARLPRSERPEGYGEDIDHAHQVLLSDAAVDEKKAALMLWFGRHQPCVFAKVAARANAHPALDVCWIDDTDLDRGAGHVWQRLQEARAAWKRRATEGLTSSLQVMFNSARLAHTPAGPELVDVMLILTGLYLPEWAPLEADTICLDGIPLRRPDGALELYAASMTTFFTGAHLTRTHDHRVPGGVLLNINAVGHHTSASYDTGQFPNRGAAVRRSRDTARRSVGNGGIGHPDRLRSTWHVRPGGSNEPLDSPRRPGYVPPDSDPERYGSLYHIDVTVNSLYADPEPLTGASLPPGIEKWTMMLDYFTAGETPAYHNAALLHGIPIPPDEAHGAPWKPEPRSGTELVF
;
A
#
# COMPACT_ATOMS: atom_id res chain seq x y z
N MET A 1 21.39 -34.55 30.79
CA MET A 1 20.80 -34.39 32.14
C MET A 1 19.33 -34.09 31.92
N ALA A 2 18.45 -35.10 31.81
CA ALA A 2 17.81 -35.81 32.94
C ALA A 2 17.29 -34.80 33.96
N VAL A 3 15.98 -34.65 34.18
CA VAL A 3 15.13 -35.62 34.88
C VAL A 3 13.68 -35.61 34.35
N ALA A 4 13.13 -36.82 34.20
CA ALA A 4 11.72 -37.17 34.05
C ALA A 4 11.15 -37.63 35.41
N LEU A 5 9.82 -37.60 35.58
CA LEU A 5 8.99 -38.50 36.43
C LEU A 5 7.50 -38.14 36.15
N ALA A 6 6.71 -39.00 35.47
CA ALA A 6 5.98 -40.21 35.94
C ALA A 6 4.59 -39.85 36.53
N HIS A 7 3.46 -40.15 35.87
CA HIS A 7 2.70 -41.42 35.70
C HIS A 7 1.43 -41.53 36.62
N LEU A 8 0.30 -41.79 35.94
CA LEU A 8 -1.11 -42.18 36.25
C LEU A 8 -1.34 -43.17 37.43
N PRO A 9 -2.58 -43.48 37.96
CA PRO A 9 -3.86 -43.76 37.23
C PRO A 9 -5.24 -43.41 37.91
N GLY A 10 -6.37 -43.64 37.19
CA GLY A 10 -7.79 -43.55 37.66
C GLY A 10 -8.28 -44.81 38.43
N PRO A 11 -9.57 -45.26 38.45
CA PRO A 11 -10.87 -44.74 37.94
C PRO A 11 -12.06 -44.87 38.98
N ASP A 12 -13.31 -44.97 38.50
CA ASP A 12 -14.62 -45.23 39.18
C ASP A 12 -15.34 -44.02 39.82
N GLY A 13 -16.65 -43.77 39.67
CA GLY A 13 -17.75 -44.49 39.02
C GLY A 13 -19.06 -44.13 39.73
N THR A 14 -20.13 -43.79 38.99
CA THR A 14 -21.57 -44.08 39.24
C THR A 14 -22.51 -43.18 38.42
N ARG A 15 -23.47 -43.85 37.77
CA ARG A 15 -24.66 -43.43 37.00
C ARG A 15 -25.92 -43.55 37.91
N PRO A 16 -27.18 -43.44 37.44
CA PRO A 16 -27.88 -42.45 36.59
C PRO A 16 -29.27 -42.09 37.20
N GLN A 17 -30.24 -41.65 36.36
CA GLN A 17 -31.71 -41.56 36.51
C GLN A 17 -32.23 -40.11 36.57
N ASP A 18 -33.31 -39.69 35.93
CA ASP A 18 -34.19 -40.23 34.88
C ASP A 18 -35.01 -39.03 34.36
N CYS A 19 -35.43 -39.06 33.09
CA CYS A 19 -36.44 -38.15 32.52
C CYS A 19 -37.84 -38.46 33.11
N PRO A 20 -38.82 -37.55 32.97
CA PRO A 20 -39.72 -37.69 31.82
C PRO A 20 -40.20 -36.38 31.17
N ARG A 21 -40.71 -36.57 29.94
CA ARG A 21 -41.55 -35.68 29.10
C ARG A 21 -42.97 -35.55 29.74
N ASP A 22 -43.95 -34.75 29.30
CA ASP A 22 -44.47 -34.35 27.99
C ASP A 22 -45.39 -33.10 28.17
N ASP A 23 -45.93 -32.60 27.05
CA ASP A 23 -47.23 -31.91 26.85
C ASP A 23 -47.26 -30.39 26.50
N ASP A 24 -47.31 -30.14 25.19
CA ASP A 24 -48.07 -29.08 24.48
C ASP A 24 -49.60 -29.33 24.64
N PRO A 25 -50.57 -28.40 24.36
CA PRO A 25 -50.61 -27.58 23.14
C PRO A 25 -51.43 -26.23 23.16
N GLN A 26 -51.41 -25.56 21.99
CA GLN A 26 -52.47 -24.73 21.34
C GLN A 26 -52.75 -23.26 21.75
N GLY A 27 -52.60 -22.36 20.76
CA GLY A 27 -53.27 -21.06 20.64
C GLY A 27 -52.74 -20.21 19.48
N ASP A 28 -53.54 -20.02 18.43
CA ASP A 28 -53.34 -19.17 17.23
C ASP A 28 -54.60 -18.26 17.08
N PRO A 29 -54.73 -17.28 16.17
CA PRO A 29 -53.83 -16.23 15.62
C PRO A 29 -54.36 -14.81 15.96
N THR A 30 -53.61 -13.74 15.65
CA THR A 30 -54.21 -12.44 15.21
C THR A 30 -53.20 -11.56 14.45
N ASP A 31 -53.62 -11.20 13.22
CA ASP A 31 -53.47 -9.94 12.48
C ASP A 31 -52.10 -9.27 12.17
N HIS A 32 -51.84 -9.25 10.85
CA HIS A 32 -51.01 -8.32 10.06
C HIS A 32 -51.46 -6.85 10.20
N PRO A 33 -50.58 -5.83 10.00
CA PRO A 33 -50.05 -5.43 8.66
C PRO A 33 -48.52 -5.16 8.68
N SER A 34 -47.70 -5.63 7.74
CA SER A 34 -47.53 -5.24 6.32
C SER A 34 -47.27 -3.74 6.11
N ASP A 35 -46.01 -3.33 6.30
CA ASP A 35 -45.43 -2.13 5.69
C ASP A 35 -44.06 -2.50 5.10
N HIS A 36 -44.04 -2.67 3.77
CA HIS A 36 -42.84 -2.69 2.94
C HIS A 36 -42.62 -1.27 2.41
N PRO A 37 -41.43 -0.67 2.60
CA PRO A 37 -40.95 0.37 1.70
C PRO A 37 -40.33 -0.32 0.48
N SER A 38 -40.99 -0.16 -0.66
CA SER A 38 -40.45 -0.39 -1.98
C SER A 38 -39.47 0.74 -2.32
N ASP A 39 -38.17 0.45 -2.33
CA ASP A 39 -37.17 1.34 -2.92
C ASP A 39 -36.86 0.83 -4.33
N ASP A 40 -37.21 1.66 -5.31
CA ASP A 40 -36.85 1.51 -6.72
C ASP A 40 -35.33 1.50 -6.90
N PRO A 41 -34.77 0.63 -7.76
CA PRO A 41 -33.37 0.73 -8.13
C PRO A 41 -33.19 1.92 -9.08
N ALA A 42 -32.44 2.92 -8.62
CA ALA A 42 -32.00 4.04 -9.43
C ALA A 42 -31.18 3.53 -10.63
N ASP A 43 -31.56 4.02 -11.82
CA ASP A 43 -30.84 3.92 -13.08
C ASP A 43 -29.33 4.11 -12.89
N HIS A 44 -28.55 3.08 -13.24
CA HIS A 44 -27.14 3.25 -13.57
C HIS A 44 -27.04 3.79 -15.01
N PRO A 45 -26.54 5.00 -15.25
CA PRO A 45 -26.23 5.43 -16.59
C PRO A 45 -24.97 4.68 -17.05
N THR A 46 -25.15 3.67 -17.90
CA THR A 46 -24.12 3.15 -18.79
C THR A 46 -23.80 4.21 -19.85
N GLY A 47 -22.99 5.18 -19.45
CA GLY A 47 -22.35 6.13 -20.37
C GLY A 47 -21.22 5.42 -21.12
N ASP A 48 -21.49 5.06 -22.37
CA ASP A 48 -20.49 4.66 -23.35
C ASP A 48 -19.58 5.86 -23.66
N ILE A 49 -18.42 5.95 -23.01
CA ILE A 49 -17.39 6.96 -23.28
C ILE A 49 -16.49 6.38 -24.37
N THR A 50 -16.98 6.34 -25.61
CA THR A 50 -16.15 5.95 -26.77
C THR A 50 -16.23 6.91 -27.95
N ASP A 51 -16.74 8.13 -27.77
CA ASP A 51 -16.73 9.14 -28.83
C ASP A 51 -15.94 10.41 -28.47
N ASP A 52 -14.87 10.60 -29.25
CA ASP A 52 -14.25 11.85 -29.68
C ASP A 52 -13.49 12.72 -28.66
N ILE A 53 -12.24 12.32 -28.36
CA ILE A 53 -11.21 13.24 -27.85
C ILE A 53 -10.27 13.58 -29.02
N THR A 54 -10.70 14.49 -29.89
CA THR A 54 -9.78 15.34 -30.66
C THR A 54 -9.67 16.69 -29.96
N ALA A 55 -9.06 16.69 -28.77
CA ALA A 55 -8.71 17.93 -28.06
C ALA A 55 -7.43 18.52 -28.68
N ASP A 56 -7.40 19.85 -28.79
CA ASP A 56 -6.20 20.62 -29.13
C ASP A 56 -5.07 20.24 -28.15
N PRO A 57 -3.83 19.93 -28.58
CA PRO A 57 -2.72 19.59 -27.68
C PRO A 57 -2.42 20.65 -26.59
N THR A 58 -2.99 21.86 -26.68
CA THR A 58 -2.93 22.88 -25.61
C THR A 58 -3.90 22.65 -24.44
N ASP A 59 -4.87 21.73 -24.54
CA ASP A 59 -5.86 21.43 -23.50
C ASP A 59 -5.54 20.14 -22.71
N ASP A 60 -4.41 19.47 -22.98
CA ASP A 60 -4.02 18.28 -22.23
C ASP A 60 -3.53 18.67 -20.82
N PRO A 61 -4.23 18.24 -19.74
CA PRO A 61 -3.89 18.65 -18.38
C PRO A 61 -2.54 18.08 -17.92
N LEU A 62 -2.15 16.90 -18.41
CA LEU A 62 -0.86 16.30 -18.07
C LEU A 62 0.28 17.06 -18.75
N LEU A 63 0.18 17.35 -20.05
CA LEU A 63 1.20 18.13 -20.76
C LEU A 63 1.34 19.53 -20.17
N THR A 64 0.22 20.17 -19.83
CA THR A 64 0.19 21.48 -19.17
C THR A 64 0.87 21.45 -17.81
N ALA A 65 0.61 20.43 -16.98
CA ALA A 65 1.25 20.29 -15.68
C ALA A 65 2.75 19.99 -15.81
N LEU A 66 3.13 19.08 -16.72
CA LEU A 66 4.53 18.74 -17.00
C LEU A 66 5.34 19.95 -17.51
N ALA A 67 4.73 20.84 -18.29
CA ALA A 67 5.39 22.06 -18.78
C ALA A 67 5.69 23.09 -17.68
N ARG A 68 4.96 23.04 -16.55
CA ARG A 68 5.16 23.92 -15.39
C ARG A 68 6.26 23.44 -14.43
N LEU A 69 6.74 22.21 -14.60
CA LEU A 69 7.71 21.63 -13.68
C LEU A 69 9.03 22.42 -13.66
N PRO A 70 9.49 22.87 -12.48
CA PRO A 70 10.80 23.50 -12.37
C PRO A 70 11.90 22.47 -12.62
N ARG A 71 12.95 22.88 -13.31
CA ARG A 71 14.20 22.11 -13.40
C ARG A 71 15.13 22.54 -12.28
N SER A 72 15.62 21.59 -11.50
CA SER A 72 16.69 21.82 -10.54
C SER A 72 17.95 21.09 -10.96
N GLU A 73 19.05 21.83 -11.06
CA GLU A 73 20.37 21.23 -11.01
C GLU A 73 20.73 21.12 -9.53
N ARG A 74 20.78 19.89 -8.98
CA ARG A 74 21.36 19.59 -7.67
C ARG A 74 22.80 19.11 -7.87
N PRO A 75 23.82 19.96 -7.75
CA PRO A 75 25.22 19.55 -7.94
C PRO A 75 25.66 18.45 -6.96
N GLU A 76 25.05 18.40 -5.78
CA GLU A 76 25.28 17.40 -4.75
C GLU A 76 24.62 16.04 -5.02
N GLY A 77 23.76 15.93 -6.04
CA GLY A 77 23.04 14.71 -6.40
C GLY A 77 21.89 14.36 -5.45
N TYR A 78 21.45 13.09 -5.49
CA TYR A 78 20.36 12.55 -4.68
C TYR A 78 20.80 11.39 -3.78
N GLY A 79 22.11 11.34 -3.50
CA GLY A 79 22.78 10.27 -2.78
C GLY A 79 23.29 9.19 -3.73
N GLU A 80 24.43 8.60 -3.37
CA GLU A 80 25.19 7.64 -4.20
C GLU A 80 24.31 6.52 -4.78
N ASP A 81 23.35 6.02 -4.00
CA ASP A 81 22.50 4.91 -4.41
C ASP A 81 21.45 5.30 -5.46
N ILE A 82 20.91 6.53 -5.40
CA ILE A 82 20.01 7.06 -6.44
C ILE A 82 20.82 7.48 -7.66
N ASP A 83 21.94 8.18 -7.46
CA ASP A 83 22.77 8.68 -8.56
C ASP A 83 23.34 7.53 -9.39
N HIS A 84 23.74 6.42 -8.76
CA HIS A 84 24.15 5.21 -9.47
C HIS A 84 23.00 4.56 -10.25
N ALA A 85 21.79 4.50 -9.68
CA ALA A 85 20.64 3.98 -10.41
C ALA A 85 20.25 4.88 -11.59
N HIS A 86 20.33 6.21 -11.45
CA HIS A 86 20.07 7.17 -12.51
C HIS A 86 20.93 6.96 -13.75
N GLN A 87 22.20 6.54 -13.59
CA GLN A 87 23.09 6.25 -14.72
C GLN A 87 22.49 5.25 -15.70
N VAL A 88 21.66 4.31 -15.24
CA VAL A 88 20.95 3.35 -16.10
C VAL A 88 19.54 3.84 -16.40
N LEU A 89 18.77 4.22 -15.37
CA LEU A 89 17.34 4.54 -15.52
C LEU A 89 17.11 5.76 -16.43
N LEU A 90 18.00 6.75 -16.43
CA LEU A 90 17.88 7.96 -17.23
C LEU A 90 18.73 7.93 -18.53
N SER A 91 19.28 6.76 -18.89
CA SER A 91 20.04 6.55 -20.12
C SER A 91 19.15 6.05 -21.28
N ASP A 92 19.77 5.79 -22.43
CA ASP A 92 19.14 5.15 -23.60
C ASP A 92 19.09 3.61 -23.50
N ALA A 93 19.38 3.04 -22.32
CA ALA A 93 19.29 1.60 -22.08
C ALA A 93 17.88 1.04 -22.37
N ALA A 94 17.81 -0.23 -22.74
CA ALA A 94 16.54 -0.90 -22.97
C ALA A 94 15.68 -0.94 -21.70
N VAL A 95 14.35 -0.88 -21.85
CA VAL A 95 13.41 -0.86 -20.71
C VAL A 95 13.64 -2.03 -19.75
N ASP A 96 13.98 -3.21 -20.24
CA ASP A 96 14.25 -4.38 -19.38
C ASP A 96 15.52 -4.21 -18.54
N GLU A 97 16.56 -3.54 -19.07
CA GLU A 97 17.77 -3.21 -18.32
C GLU A 97 17.46 -2.16 -17.24
N LYS A 98 16.64 -1.16 -17.58
CA LYS A 98 16.17 -0.15 -16.61
C LYS A 98 15.34 -0.79 -15.49
N LYS A 99 14.41 -1.69 -15.83
CA LYS A 99 13.65 -2.47 -14.84
C LYS A 99 14.58 -3.29 -13.95
N ALA A 100 15.58 -3.96 -14.50
CA ALA A 100 16.55 -4.71 -13.71
C ALA A 100 17.33 -3.81 -12.74
N ALA A 101 17.75 -2.61 -13.16
CA ALA A 101 18.41 -1.64 -12.30
C ALA A 101 17.47 -1.14 -11.17
N LEU A 102 16.21 -0.86 -11.49
CA LEU A 102 15.20 -0.47 -10.49
C LEU A 102 14.98 -1.59 -9.46
N MET A 103 14.86 -2.84 -9.90
CA MET A 103 14.67 -4.00 -9.01
C MET A 103 15.90 -4.24 -8.12
N LEU A 104 17.11 -4.02 -8.65
CA LEU A 104 18.34 -4.07 -7.85
C LEU A 104 18.33 -2.99 -6.76
N TRP A 105 17.90 -1.77 -7.09
CA TRP A 105 17.76 -0.69 -6.12
C TRP A 105 16.71 -1.04 -5.06
N PHE A 106 15.52 -1.52 -5.46
CA PHE A 106 14.47 -1.94 -4.51
C PHE A 106 14.97 -2.99 -3.52
N GLY A 107 15.68 -4.01 -4.00
CA GLY A 107 16.21 -5.09 -3.16
C GLY A 107 17.17 -4.62 -2.05
N ARG A 108 17.74 -3.42 -2.17
CA ARG A 108 18.77 -2.89 -1.26
C ARG A 108 18.28 -1.68 -0.47
N HIS A 109 17.69 -0.70 -1.15
CA HIS A 109 17.57 0.67 -0.65
C HIS A 109 16.14 1.08 -0.28
N GLN A 110 15.10 0.39 -0.77
CA GLN A 110 13.71 0.68 -0.38
C GLN A 110 13.53 0.42 1.14
N PRO A 111 13.02 1.36 1.95
CA PRO A 111 12.74 1.16 3.39
C PRO A 111 11.85 -0.06 3.76
N CYS A 112 10.76 -0.28 3.03
CA CYS A 112 9.79 -1.37 3.11
C CYS A 112 10.42 -2.73 2.80
N VAL A 113 10.36 -3.64 3.77
CA VAL A 113 10.90 -5.00 3.64
C VAL A 113 10.07 -5.85 2.67
N PHE A 114 8.77 -5.59 2.51
CA PHE A 114 7.95 -6.29 1.51
C PHE A 114 8.47 -6.04 0.10
N ALA A 115 8.77 -4.79 -0.26
CA ALA A 115 9.35 -4.45 -1.55
C ALA A 115 10.68 -5.18 -1.79
N LYS A 116 11.57 -5.25 -0.79
CA LYS A 116 12.85 -5.99 -0.91
C LYS A 116 12.66 -7.48 -1.18
N VAL A 117 11.65 -8.09 -0.58
CA VAL A 117 11.35 -9.51 -0.76
C VAL A 117 10.75 -9.74 -2.13
N ALA A 118 9.78 -8.92 -2.52
CA ALA A 118 9.10 -9.01 -3.81
C ALA A 118 10.02 -8.68 -5.00
N ALA A 119 11.09 -7.90 -4.77
CA ALA A 119 12.07 -7.55 -5.79
C ALA A 119 13.06 -8.69 -6.17
N ARG A 120 12.99 -9.85 -5.51
CA ARG A 120 13.85 -10.98 -5.81
C ARG A 120 13.37 -11.70 -7.07
N ALA A 121 14.32 -12.21 -7.88
CA ALA A 121 14.01 -12.90 -9.13
C ALA A 121 13.10 -14.13 -8.98
N ASN A 122 13.08 -14.76 -7.80
CA ASN A 122 12.24 -15.92 -7.49
C ASN A 122 11.12 -15.61 -6.48
N ALA A 123 10.75 -14.34 -6.31
CA ALA A 123 9.67 -13.95 -5.43
C ALA A 123 8.33 -14.56 -5.88
N HIS A 124 7.55 -15.05 -4.92
CA HIS A 124 6.19 -15.52 -5.15
C HIS A 124 5.33 -15.17 -3.92
N PRO A 125 4.30 -14.33 -4.05
CA PRO A 125 3.93 -13.56 -5.24
C PRO A 125 5.03 -12.60 -5.71
N ALA A 126 5.13 -12.39 -7.02
CA ALA A 126 6.09 -11.48 -7.63
C ALA A 126 5.57 -10.03 -7.61
N LEU A 127 6.45 -9.09 -7.94
CA LEU A 127 6.11 -7.70 -8.18
C LEU A 127 6.06 -7.42 -9.68
N ASP A 128 4.98 -6.80 -10.15
CA ASP A 128 4.82 -6.39 -11.54
C ASP A 128 5.24 -4.91 -11.72
N VAL A 129 5.81 -4.57 -12.87
CA VAL A 129 6.27 -3.20 -13.19
C VAL A 129 5.62 -2.71 -14.49
N CYS A 130 4.81 -1.67 -14.38
CA CYS A 130 4.40 -0.83 -15.50
C CYS A 130 5.46 0.26 -15.71
N TRP A 131 5.86 0.47 -16.96
CA TRP A 131 6.90 1.43 -17.31
C TRP A 131 6.33 2.47 -18.26
N ILE A 132 6.37 3.73 -17.86
CA ILE A 132 5.93 4.91 -18.61
C ILE A 132 7.14 5.83 -18.71
N ASP A 133 7.64 6.09 -19.92
CA ASP A 133 8.81 6.94 -20.14
C ASP A 133 8.46 8.35 -20.67
N ASP A 134 9.47 9.18 -20.96
CA ASP A 134 9.26 10.51 -21.54
C ASP A 134 8.49 10.47 -22.87
N THR A 135 8.66 9.43 -23.69
CA THR A 135 7.91 9.29 -24.96
C THR A 135 6.44 9.00 -24.68
N ASP A 136 6.14 8.17 -23.68
CA ASP A 136 4.76 7.94 -23.25
C ASP A 136 4.15 9.23 -22.66
N LEU A 137 4.87 9.96 -21.80
CA LEU A 137 4.37 11.19 -21.16
C LEU A 137 4.09 12.31 -22.17
N ASP A 138 4.98 12.49 -23.16
CA ASP A 138 4.84 13.54 -24.18
C ASP A 138 3.70 13.28 -25.17
N ARG A 139 3.14 12.06 -25.20
CA ARG A 139 1.92 11.73 -25.94
C ARG A 139 0.63 12.12 -25.21
N GLY A 140 0.73 12.61 -23.97
CA GLY A 140 -0.39 13.18 -23.22
C GLY A 140 -1.21 12.19 -22.41
N ALA A 141 -2.19 12.73 -21.69
CA ALA A 141 -2.98 12.05 -20.68
C ALA A 141 -3.75 10.84 -21.24
N GLY A 142 -4.33 10.95 -22.44
CA GLY A 142 -5.10 9.85 -23.05
C GLY A 142 -4.25 8.61 -23.33
N HIS A 143 -3.03 8.80 -23.83
CA HIS A 143 -2.09 7.69 -24.08
C HIS A 143 -1.62 7.07 -22.76
N VAL A 144 -1.24 7.89 -21.79
CA VAL A 144 -0.82 7.41 -20.47
C VAL A 144 -1.95 6.65 -19.77
N TRP A 145 -3.18 7.17 -19.79
CA TRP A 145 -4.36 6.49 -19.26
C TRP A 145 -4.51 5.09 -19.86
N GLN A 146 -4.49 4.96 -21.20
CA GLN A 146 -4.64 3.67 -21.85
C GLN A 146 -3.57 2.67 -21.37
N ARG A 147 -2.31 3.10 -21.31
CA ARG A 147 -1.18 2.27 -20.85
C ARG A 147 -1.36 1.83 -19.40
N LEU A 148 -1.84 2.71 -18.53
CA LEU A 148 -2.11 2.42 -17.13
C LEU A 148 -3.26 1.42 -16.97
N GLN A 149 -4.35 1.59 -17.70
CA GLN A 149 -5.51 0.69 -17.62
C GLN A 149 -5.17 -0.71 -18.16
N GLU A 150 -4.40 -0.81 -19.24
CA GLU A 150 -3.89 -2.09 -19.76
C GLU A 150 -3.01 -2.81 -18.71
N ALA A 151 -2.10 -2.07 -18.07
CA ALA A 151 -1.23 -2.62 -17.04
C ALA A 151 -2.01 -3.04 -15.77
N ARG A 152 -2.94 -2.20 -15.30
CA ARG A 152 -3.82 -2.48 -14.16
C ARG A 152 -4.65 -3.75 -14.41
N ALA A 153 -5.24 -3.89 -15.59
CA ALA A 153 -5.99 -5.09 -15.97
C ALA A 153 -5.11 -6.35 -16.03
N ALA A 154 -3.90 -6.25 -16.61
CA ALA A 154 -2.96 -7.37 -16.67
C ALA A 154 -2.48 -7.82 -15.28
N TRP A 155 -2.17 -6.84 -14.42
CA TRP A 155 -1.80 -7.08 -13.02
C TRP A 155 -2.93 -7.77 -12.25
N LYS A 156 -4.17 -7.26 -12.32
CA LYS A 156 -5.33 -7.88 -11.63
C LYS A 156 -5.60 -9.32 -12.10
N ARG A 157 -5.43 -9.63 -13.39
CA ARG A 157 -5.53 -11.02 -13.89
C ARG A 157 -4.48 -11.94 -13.28
N ARG A 158 -3.23 -11.48 -13.16
CA ARG A 158 -2.15 -12.26 -12.53
C ARG A 158 -2.36 -12.38 -11.02
N ALA A 159 -2.87 -11.34 -10.37
CA ALA A 159 -3.17 -11.34 -8.95
C ALA A 159 -4.30 -12.31 -8.60
N THR A 160 -5.33 -12.40 -9.46
CA THR A 160 -6.41 -13.39 -9.31
C THR A 160 -5.86 -14.80 -9.11
N GLU A 161 -4.75 -15.14 -9.77
CA GLU A 161 -4.10 -16.45 -9.69
C GLU A 161 -2.99 -16.52 -8.60
N GLY A 162 -2.90 -15.51 -7.72
CA GLY A 162 -1.92 -15.43 -6.64
C GLY A 162 -0.47 -15.19 -7.10
N LEU A 163 -0.25 -14.82 -8.37
CA LEU A 163 1.09 -14.69 -8.97
C LEU A 163 1.78 -13.37 -8.63
N THR A 164 1.00 -12.34 -8.29
CA THR A 164 1.49 -11.01 -7.89
C THR A 164 0.57 -10.39 -6.85
N SER A 165 1.11 -9.51 -6.00
CA SER A 165 0.33 -8.75 -5.01
C SER A 165 0.65 -7.25 -5.03
N SER A 166 1.51 -6.82 -5.94
CA SER A 166 1.96 -5.43 -6.01
C SER A 166 2.24 -5.01 -7.43
N LEU A 167 1.84 -3.80 -7.77
CA LEU A 167 2.14 -3.14 -9.04
C LEU A 167 2.96 -1.89 -8.77
N GLN A 168 4.08 -1.77 -9.47
CA GLN A 168 4.93 -0.60 -9.49
C GLN A 168 4.74 0.11 -10.82
N VAL A 169 4.13 1.30 -10.81
CA VAL A 169 4.02 2.14 -12.00
C VAL A 169 5.14 3.15 -11.97
N MET A 170 6.18 2.92 -12.77
CA MET A 170 7.33 3.81 -12.89
C MET A 170 7.09 4.83 -14.00
N PHE A 171 6.96 6.10 -13.62
CA PHE A 171 7.02 7.25 -14.53
C PHE A 171 8.48 7.69 -14.62
N ASN A 172 9.22 7.02 -15.52
CA ASN A 172 10.64 7.23 -15.71
C ASN A 172 10.90 8.41 -16.63
N SER A 173 11.28 9.55 -16.05
CA SER A 173 11.46 10.79 -16.80
C SER A 173 12.57 11.59 -16.16
N ALA A 174 13.50 12.10 -16.97
CA ALA A 174 14.54 13.01 -16.49
C ALA A 174 13.92 14.31 -15.95
N ARG A 175 12.83 14.78 -16.57
CA ARG A 175 12.06 15.94 -16.10
C ARG A 175 11.52 15.69 -14.70
N LEU A 176 10.89 14.56 -14.44
CA LEU A 176 10.39 14.22 -13.11
C LEU A 176 11.50 13.96 -12.09
N ALA A 177 12.59 13.29 -12.49
CA ALA A 177 13.69 12.94 -11.60
C ALA A 177 14.42 14.17 -11.07
N HIS A 178 14.53 15.21 -11.90
CA HIS A 178 15.24 16.46 -11.58
C HIS A 178 14.31 17.60 -11.16
N THR A 179 13.01 17.32 -10.97
CA THR A 179 12.10 18.27 -10.34
C THR A 179 12.29 18.19 -8.82
N PRO A 180 12.51 19.32 -8.12
CA PRO A 180 12.53 19.34 -6.66
C PRO A 180 11.13 19.02 -6.08
N ALA A 181 11.07 18.66 -4.80
CA ALA A 181 9.83 18.72 -4.04
C ALA A 181 9.19 20.10 -4.19
N GLY A 182 7.87 20.16 -4.39
CA GLY A 182 7.17 21.40 -4.70
C GLY A 182 5.72 21.18 -5.15
N PRO A 183 4.88 22.23 -5.12
CA PRO A 183 3.46 22.13 -5.45
C PRO A 183 3.24 21.68 -6.90
N GLU A 184 4.09 22.09 -7.85
CA GLU A 184 3.98 21.67 -9.25
C GLU A 184 4.21 20.17 -9.44
N LEU A 185 5.08 19.56 -8.62
CA LEU A 185 5.29 18.11 -8.64
C LEU A 185 4.09 17.37 -8.03
N VAL A 186 3.50 17.91 -6.96
CA VAL A 186 2.28 17.38 -6.35
C VAL A 186 1.12 17.39 -7.35
N ASP A 187 0.93 18.49 -8.08
CA ASP A 187 -0.08 18.58 -9.16
C ASP A 187 0.08 17.44 -10.18
N VAL A 188 1.32 17.22 -10.66
CA VAL A 188 1.61 16.14 -11.62
C VAL A 188 1.32 14.76 -11.02
N MET A 189 1.71 14.50 -9.77
CA MET A 189 1.44 13.23 -9.09
C MET A 189 -0.06 12.96 -8.93
N LEU A 190 -0.85 13.98 -8.60
CA LEU A 190 -2.31 13.86 -8.50
C LEU A 190 -2.93 13.53 -9.86
N ILE A 191 -2.48 14.18 -10.93
CA ILE A 191 -2.93 13.87 -12.30
C ILE A 191 -2.57 12.43 -12.67
N LEU A 192 -1.30 12.03 -12.53
CA LEU A 192 -0.84 10.68 -12.88
C LEU A 192 -1.56 9.59 -12.07
N THR A 193 -1.83 9.84 -10.79
CA THR A 193 -2.59 8.92 -9.93
C THR A 193 -4.07 8.88 -10.35
N GLY A 194 -4.66 10.02 -10.71
CA GLY A 194 -6.03 10.09 -11.24
C GLY A 194 -6.18 9.37 -12.59
N LEU A 195 -5.14 9.35 -13.43
CA LEU A 195 -5.14 8.54 -14.65
C LEU A 195 -5.10 7.03 -14.36
N TYR A 196 -4.49 6.60 -13.25
CA TYR A 196 -4.51 5.20 -12.81
C TYR A 196 -5.86 4.81 -12.17
N LEU A 197 -6.47 5.73 -11.42
CA LEU A 197 -7.71 5.51 -10.66
C LEU A 197 -8.82 6.47 -11.14
N PRO A 198 -9.28 6.34 -12.40
CA PRO A 198 -10.20 7.30 -13.02
C PRO A 198 -11.56 7.37 -12.33
N GLU A 199 -11.98 6.30 -11.63
CA GLU A 199 -13.25 6.23 -10.90
C GLU A 199 -13.34 7.27 -9.78
N TRP A 200 -12.19 7.77 -9.31
CA TRP A 200 -12.08 8.71 -8.21
C TRP A 200 -11.41 10.03 -8.61
N ALA A 201 -11.10 10.24 -9.89
CA ALA A 201 -10.52 11.48 -10.37
C ALA A 201 -11.55 12.63 -10.42
N PRO A 202 -11.14 13.91 -10.19
CA PRO A 202 -9.81 14.34 -9.76
C PRO A 202 -9.52 14.00 -8.30
N LEU A 203 -8.26 13.69 -8.00
CA LEU A 203 -7.81 13.36 -6.64
C LEU A 203 -7.32 14.61 -5.90
N GLU A 204 -7.45 14.58 -4.58
CA GLU A 204 -6.91 15.59 -3.67
C GLU A 204 -5.69 15.04 -2.91
N ALA A 205 -4.77 15.93 -2.54
CA ALA A 205 -3.68 15.57 -1.64
C ALA A 205 -4.21 15.14 -0.26
N ASP A 206 -3.37 14.49 0.54
CA ASP A 206 -3.70 14.04 1.89
C ASP A 206 -4.89 13.06 1.94
N THR A 207 -5.05 12.28 0.87
CA THR A 207 -6.09 11.28 0.74
C THR A 207 -5.49 9.88 0.62
N ILE A 208 -6.07 8.92 1.34
CA ILE A 208 -5.77 7.49 1.17
C ILE A 208 -6.63 6.97 0.02
N CYS A 209 -5.98 6.53 -1.05
CA CYS A 209 -6.62 5.82 -2.16
C CYS A 209 -6.27 4.34 -2.09
N LEU A 210 -7.28 3.49 -2.36
CA LEU A 210 -7.15 2.04 -2.39
C LEU A 210 -7.61 1.50 -3.75
N ASP A 211 -6.87 0.55 -4.31
CA ASP A 211 -7.33 -0.25 -5.45
C ASP A 211 -7.79 -1.64 -4.98
N GLY A 212 -8.69 -2.27 -5.73
CA GLY A 212 -9.15 -3.63 -5.51
C GLY A 212 -8.29 -4.66 -6.21
N ILE A 213 -7.81 -5.65 -5.46
CA ILE A 213 -7.07 -6.77 -6.01
C ILE A 213 -7.79 -8.10 -5.71
N PRO A 214 -8.22 -8.84 -6.73
CA PRO A 214 -8.90 -10.11 -6.54
C PRO A 214 -7.90 -11.25 -6.28
N LEU A 215 -8.30 -12.24 -5.48
CA LEU A 215 -7.61 -13.51 -5.30
C LEU A 215 -8.60 -14.66 -5.42
N ARG A 216 -8.29 -15.64 -6.26
CA ARG A 216 -9.01 -16.91 -6.34
C ARG A 216 -8.50 -17.85 -5.24
N ARG A 217 -9.41 -18.21 -4.35
CA ARG A 217 -9.17 -19.17 -3.27
C ARG A 217 -9.10 -20.60 -3.84
N PRO A 218 -8.49 -21.56 -3.12
CA PRO A 218 -8.37 -22.94 -3.59
C PRO A 218 -9.70 -23.66 -3.88
N ASP A 219 -10.80 -23.21 -3.26
CA ASP A 219 -12.16 -23.71 -3.51
C ASP A 219 -12.85 -23.05 -4.72
N GLY A 220 -12.16 -22.12 -5.39
CA GLY A 220 -12.63 -21.39 -6.56
C GLY A 220 -13.32 -20.06 -6.26
N ALA A 221 -13.61 -19.76 -4.98
CA ALA A 221 -14.21 -18.48 -4.57
C ALA A 221 -13.27 -17.30 -4.87
N LEU A 222 -13.85 -16.13 -5.13
CA LEU A 222 -13.10 -14.89 -5.30
C LEU A 222 -13.24 -14.01 -4.06
N GLU A 223 -12.11 -13.49 -3.59
CA GLU A 223 -12.04 -12.49 -2.54
C GLU A 223 -11.34 -11.25 -3.06
N LEU A 224 -11.86 -10.07 -2.72
CA LEU A 224 -11.27 -8.78 -3.02
C LEU A 224 -10.50 -8.24 -1.81
N TYR A 225 -9.24 -7.87 -2.03
CA TYR A 225 -8.38 -7.26 -1.03
C TYR A 225 -8.15 -5.80 -1.38
N ALA A 226 -7.95 -4.98 -0.35
CA ALA A 226 -7.53 -3.60 -0.52
C ALA A 226 -6.01 -3.52 -0.77
N ALA A 227 -5.63 -2.79 -1.81
CA ALA A 227 -4.26 -2.47 -2.14
C ALA A 227 -4.00 -0.98 -1.86
N SER A 228 -3.13 -0.69 -0.90
CA SER A 228 -2.75 0.68 -0.57
C SER A 228 -1.91 1.28 -1.69
N MET A 229 -2.19 2.54 -2.01
CA MET A 229 -1.47 3.31 -3.04
C MET A 229 -0.63 4.42 -2.40
N THR A 230 0.64 4.53 -2.80
CA THR A 230 1.56 5.56 -2.29
C THR A 230 2.52 5.99 -3.39
N THR A 231 2.78 7.30 -3.52
CA THR A 231 3.77 7.82 -4.46
C THR A 231 5.14 8.00 -3.82
N PHE A 232 6.18 7.65 -4.59
CA PHE A 232 7.59 7.86 -4.29
C PHE A 232 8.20 8.73 -5.39
N PHE A 233 9.20 9.55 -5.07
CA PHE A 233 9.83 10.43 -6.04
C PHE A 233 11.26 10.80 -5.67
N THR A 234 12.07 11.09 -6.68
CA THR A 234 13.50 11.39 -6.48
C THR A 234 13.72 12.61 -5.57
N GLY A 235 12.92 13.66 -5.75
CA GLY A 235 12.98 14.91 -4.96
C GLY A 235 12.73 14.74 -3.45
N ALA A 236 12.21 13.60 -2.99
CA ALA A 236 11.99 13.36 -1.56
C ALA A 236 13.31 13.27 -0.78
N HIS A 237 14.45 13.05 -1.47
CA HIS A 237 15.76 12.96 -0.86
C HIS A 237 16.10 14.16 0.04
N LEU A 238 16.46 13.83 1.28
CA LEU A 238 16.75 14.73 2.42
C LEU A 238 15.57 15.52 2.97
N THR A 239 14.35 15.34 2.46
CA THR A 239 13.16 15.99 3.03
C THR A 239 12.62 15.19 4.23
N ARG A 240 11.57 15.69 4.87
CA ARG A 240 10.79 14.91 5.87
C ARG A 240 10.14 13.63 5.33
N THR A 241 10.07 13.49 4.01
CA THR A 241 9.54 12.32 3.31
C THR A 241 10.67 11.53 2.64
N HIS A 242 11.89 11.59 3.19
CA HIS A 242 13.09 10.94 2.63
C HIS A 242 12.88 9.47 2.26
N ASP A 243 12.09 8.73 3.04
CA ASP A 243 11.76 7.33 2.83
C ASP A 243 10.81 7.08 1.66
N HIS A 244 10.22 8.14 1.09
CA HIS A 244 9.50 8.12 -0.18
C HIS A 244 10.40 8.42 -1.38
N ARG A 245 11.73 8.38 -1.22
CA ARG A 245 12.64 8.55 -2.36
C ARG A 245 12.67 7.32 -3.27
N VAL A 246 12.81 7.55 -4.57
CA VAL A 246 13.03 6.53 -5.60
C VAL A 246 13.87 7.13 -6.74
N PRO A 247 14.75 6.36 -7.40
CA PRO A 247 15.47 6.86 -8.56
C PRO A 247 14.58 6.89 -9.81
N GLY A 248 14.87 7.81 -10.73
CA GLY A 248 14.38 7.81 -12.11
C GLY A 248 13.10 8.61 -12.36
N GLY A 249 12.53 9.31 -11.36
CA GLY A 249 11.32 10.09 -11.53
C GLY A 249 10.32 9.88 -10.41
N VAL A 250 9.10 9.50 -10.78
CA VAL A 250 7.98 9.21 -9.86
C VAL A 250 7.59 7.74 -9.98
N LEU A 251 7.29 7.12 -8.85
CA LEU A 251 6.78 5.76 -8.76
C LEU A 251 5.44 5.79 -8.01
N LEU A 252 4.38 5.29 -8.63
CA LEU A 252 3.16 4.92 -7.93
C LEU A 252 3.26 3.45 -7.52
N ASN A 253 3.34 3.22 -6.21
CA ASN A 253 3.39 1.88 -5.61
C ASN A 253 1.98 1.49 -5.17
N ILE A 254 1.46 0.38 -5.70
CA ILE A 254 0.21 -0.25 -5.29
C ILE A 254 0.54 -1.59 -4.65
N ASN A 255 0.19 -1.80 -3.36
CA ASN A 255 0.59 -2.98 -2.62
C ASN A 255 -0.52 -3.52 -1.71
N ALA A 256 -0.82 -4.82 -1.83
CA ALA A 256 -1.84 -5.50 -1.04
C ALA A 256 -1.21 -6.55 -0.11
N VAL A 257 -1.03 -6.17 1.16
CA VAL A 257 -0.40 -7.04 2.16
C VAL A 257 -1.29 -8.23 2.52
N GLY A 258 -2.61 -8.04 2.63
CA GLY A 258 -3.57 -9.12 2.81
C GLY A 258 -3.52 -10.14 1.69
N HIS A 259 -3.60 -9.66 0.44
CA HIS A 259 -3.50 -10.50 -0.75
C HIS A 259 -2.21 -11.32 -0.76
N HIS A 260 -1.06 -10.69 -0.51
CA HIS A 260 0.22 -11.39 -0.41
C HIS A 260 0.20 -12.45 0.70
N THR A 261 -0.32 -12.10 1.88
CA THR A 261 -0.37 -13.02 3.03
C THR A 261 -1.20 -14.26 2.69
N SER A 262 -2.36 -14.06 2.08
CA SER A 262 -3.28 -15.10 1.66
C SER A 262 -2.72 -15.96 0.52
N ALA A 263 -2.18 -15.35 -0.54
CA ALA A 263 -1.58 -16.09 -1.66
C ALA A 263 -0.35 -16.92 -1.22
N SER A 264 0.50 -16.38 -0.33
CA SER A 264 1.61 -17.15 0.25
C SER A 264 1.13 -18.32 1.12
N TYR A 265 0.02 -18.17 1.83
CA TYR A 265 -0.58 -19.26 2.59
C TYR A 265 -1.14 -20.35 1.65
N ASP A 266 -1.91 -19.97 0.63
CA ASP A 266 -2.54 -20.91 -0.30
C ASP A 266 -1.51 -21.72 -1.12
N THR A 267 -0.33 -21.14 -1.38
CA THR A 267 0.79 -21.82 -2.03
C THR A 267 1.61 -22.70 -1.08
N GLY A 268 1.18 -22.85 0.17
CA GLY A 268 1.80 -23.74 1.16
C GLY A 268 3.10 -23.21 1.77
N GLN A 269 3.42 -21.91 1.61
CA GLN A 269 4.63 -21.33 2.21
C GLN A 269 4.56 -21.26 3.74
N PHE A 270 3.34 -21.31 4.29
CA PHE A 270 3.09 -21.26 5.73
C PHE A 270 2.18 -22.41 6.17
N PRO A 271 2.39 -22.98 7.37
CA PRO A 271 1.63 -24.13 7.86
C PRO A 271 0.17 -23.80 8.21
N ASN A 272 -0.15 -22.53 8.45
CA ASN A 272 -1.50 -22.04 8.71
C ASN A 272 -1.56 -20.52 8.52
N ARG A 273 -2.79 -19.99 8.36
CA ARG A 273 -3.06 -18.55 8.21
C ARG A 273 -2.46 -17.72 9.34
N GLY A 274 -2.55 -18.18 10.58
CA GLY A 274 -1.97 -17.48 11.73
C GLY A 274 -0.45 -17.30 11.63
N ALA A 275 0.27 -18.28 11.09
CA ALA A 275 1.71 -18.17 10.83
C ALA A 275 2.03 -17.17 9.71
N ALA A 276 1.22 -17.15 8.64
CA ALA A 276 1.35 -16.17 7.56
C ALA A 276 1.13 -14.73 8.09
N VAL A 277 0.05 -14.49 8.83
CA VAL A 277 -0.26 -13.17 9.42
C VAL A 277 0.86 -12.71 10.37
N ARG A 278 1.34 -13.58 11.27
CA ARG A 278 2.47 -13.24 12.15
C ARG A 278 3.71 -12.85 11.36
N ARG A 279 4.04 -13.59 10.28
CA ARG A 279 5.19 -13.28 9.43
C ARG A 279 5.03 -11.94 8.71
N SER A 280 3.84 -11.62 8.22
CA SER A 280 3.55 -10.33 7.60
C SER A 280 3.66 -9.19 8.61
N ARG A 281 3.10 -9.34 9.81
CA ARG A 281 3.24 -8.36 10.90
C ARG A 281 4.70 -8.11 11.27
N ASP A 282 5.49 -9.17 11.45
CA ASP A 282 6.92 -9.06 11.75
C ASP A 282 7.70 -8.40 10.61
N THR A 283 7.23 -8.52 9.36
CA THR A 283 7.83 -7.87 8.19
C THR A 283 7.47 -6.38 8.14
N ALA A 284 6.23 -6.01 8.44
CA ALA A 284 5.82 -4.62 8.61
C ALA A 284 6.63 -3.94 9.73
N ARG A 285 6.74 -4.58 10.91
CA ARG A 285 7.53 -4.07 12.03
C ARG A 285 9.00 -3.85 11.68
N ARG A 286 9.63 -4.75 10.91
CA ARG A 286 11.02 -4.59 10.45
C ARG A 286 11.22 -3.48 9.40
N SER A 287 10.14 -2.95 8.84
CA SER A 287 10.19 -1.83 7.89
C SER A 287 10.28 -0.48 8.63
N VAL A 288 9.71 -0.40 9.84
CA VAL A 288 9.74 0.79 10.68
C VAL A 288 11.19 1.19 10.98
N GLY A 289 11.52 2.47 10.76
CA GLY A 289 12.86 3.00 11.00
C GLY A 289 13.89 2.72 9.90
N ASN A 290 13.54 2.00 8.83
CA ASN A 290 14.42 1.86 7.67
C ASN A 290 14.45 3.11 6.78
N GLY A 291 13.59 4.10 7.06
CA GLY A 291 13.47 5.31 6.26
C GLY A 291 14.74 6.15 6.13
N GLY A 292 15.74 5.97 7.01
CA GLY A 292 17.01 6.70 6.93
C GLY A 292 18.08 6.09 6.03
N ILE A 293 17.77 5.05 5.25
CA ILE A 293 18.71 4.49 4.26
C ILE A 293 19.01 5.55 3.20
N GLY A 294 20.28 5.87 3.01
CA GLY A 294 20.76 6.89 2.06
C GLY A 294 20.78 8.31 2.61
N HIS A 295 20.29 8.54 3.84
CA HIS A 295 20.45 9.81 4.53
C HIS A 295 21.84 9.89 5.19
N PRO A 296 22.64 10.96 5.01
CA PRO A 296 23.98 11.08 5.61
C PRO A 296 23.94 10.99 7.13
N ASP A 297 22.99 11.68 7.76
CA ASP A 297 22.77 11.62 9.22
C ASP A 297 21.94 10.42 9.70
N ARG A 298 21.50 9.55 8.78
CA ARG A 298 20.58 8.43 9.04
C ARG A 298 19.27 8.85 9.71
N LEU A 299 18.78 10.06 9.41
CA LEU A 299 17.50 10.56 9.89
C LEU A 299 16.37 9.71 9.32
N ARG A 300 15.37 9.40 10.13
CA ARG A 300 14.28 8.47 9.79
C ARG A 300 12.94 9.20 9.83
N SER A 301 12.04 8.86 8.91
CA SER A 301 10.66 9.35 8.93
C SER A 301 9.69 8.47 9.72
N THR A 302 10.14 7.28 10.16
CA THR A 302 9.39 6.36 11.03
C THR A 302 10.28 5.81 12.14
N TRP A 303 9.71 5.43 13.28
CA TRP A 303 10.45 4.85 14.41
C TRP A 303 9.56 3.99 15.31
N HIS A 304 10.18 3.08 16.04
CA HIS A 304 9.48 2.33 17.09
C HIS A 304 9.24 3.22 18.32
N VAL A 305 8.08 3.04 18.96
CA VAL A 305 7.67 3.73 20.19
C VAL A 305 7.51 2.73 21.33
N ARG A 306 7.46 3.21 22.58
CA ARG A 306 7.15 2.37 23.74
C ARG A 306 5.64 2.17 23.89
N PRO A 307 5.21 1.02 24.46
CA PRO A 307 3.84 0.87 24.93
C PRO A 307 3.48 1.98 25.93
N GLY A 308 2.32 2.61 25.75
CA GLY A 308 1.72 3.45 26.81
C GLY A 308 2.14 4.92 26.90
N GLY A 309 2.77 5.52 25.88
CA GLY A 309 2.55 6.97 25.67
C GLY A 309 3.75 7.91 25.61
N SER A 310 4.63 7.74 24.64
CA SER A 310 5.32 8.89 24.05
C SER A 310 5.53 8.63 22.57
N ASN A 311 5.24 9.60 21.70
CA ASN A 311 5.59 9.51 20.28
C ASN A 311 7.10 9.75 20.03
N GLU A 312 7.92 9.57 21.06
CA GLU A 312 9.35 9.75 20.98
C GLU A 312 10.03 8.48 20.46
N PRO A 313 11.07 8.61 19.61
CA PRO A 313 11.84 7.48 19.14
C PRO A 313 12.45 6.66 20.26
N LEU A 314 12.30 5.33 20.18
CA LEU A 314 13.11 4.42 20.97
C LEU A 314 14.58 4.50 20.58
N ASP A 315 15.44 4.66 21.59
CA ASP A 315 16.89 4.48 21.45
C ASP A 315 17.16 3.08 20.93
N SER A 316 17.49 2.99 19.65
CA SER A 316 17.65 1.73 18.96
C SER A 316 18.89 1.75 18.06
N PRO A 317 19.62 0.62 17.97
CA PRO A 317 20.70 0.50 17.01
C PRO A 317 20.23 0.89 15.62
N ARG A 318 20.99 1.77 14.97
CA ARG A 318 20.71 2.27 13.60
C ARG A 318 21.00 1.20 12.53
N ARG A 319 20.45 -0.01 12.68
CA ARG A 319 20.62 -1.15 11.77
C ARG A 319 19.29 -1.46 11.07
N PRO A 320 19.29 -1.69 9.74
CA PRO A 320 18.07 -2.10 9.03
C PRO A 320 17.49 -3.40 9.59
N GLY A 321 16.16 -3.45 9.74
CA GLY A 321 15.43 -4.64 10.20
C GLY A 321 15.58 -4.98 11.69
N TYR A 322 16.15 -4.07 12.51
CA TYR A 322 16.17 -4.22 13.96
C TYR A 322 14.85 -3.76 14.58
N VAL A 323 14.25 -4.60 15.42
CA VAL A 323 13.05 -4.27 16.20
C VAL A 323 13.43 -4.25 17.69
N PRO A 324 13.30 -3.13 18.41
CA PRO A 324 13.60 -3.06 19.84
C PRO A 324 12.74 -4.03 20.67
N PRO A 325 13.30 -4.72 21.67
CA PRO A 325 12.54 -5.64 22.53
C PRO A 325 11.39 -4.97 23.31
N ASP A 326 11.55 -3.69 23.66
CA ASP A 326 10.56 -2.87 24.37
C ASP A 326 9.67 -2.04 23.43
N SER A 327 9.69 -2.32 22.13
CA SER A 327 8.81 -1.66 21.16
C SER A 327 7.36 -2.10 21.31
N ASP A 328 6.45 -1.15 21.14
CA ASP A 328 5.03 -1.42 20.99
C ASP A 328 4.80 -2.32 19.76
N PRO A 329 4.11 -3.47 19.92
CA PRO A 329 3.86 -4.39 18.82
C PRO A 329 2.78 -3.89 17.85
N GLU A 330 1.97 -2.92 18.25
CA GLU A 330 0.79 -2.44 17.52
C GLU A 330 0.95 -1.01 17.01
N ARG A 331 1.93 -0.26 17.53
CA ARG A 331 2.11 1.16 17.20
C ARG A 331 3.53 1.52 16.82
N TYR A 332 3.67 2.56 15.99
CA TYR A 332 4.95 3.17 15.66
C TYR A 332 4.77 4.67 15.41
N GLY A 333 5.86 5.44 15.52
CA GLY A 333 5.85 6.87 15.27
C GLY A 333 6.24 7.19 13.83
N SER A 334 5.73 8.29 13.29
CA SER A 334 6.07 8.81 11.97
C SER A 334 6.03 10.33 11.89
N LEU A 335 6.65 10.91 10.86
CA LEU A 335 6.56 12.34 10.54
C LEU A 335 5.29 12.70 9.76
N TYR A 336 4.57 11.71 9.23
CA TYR A 336 3.35 11.90 8.45
C TYR A 336 2.57 10.59 8.34
N HIS A 337 1.37 10.63 7.76
CA HIS A 337 0.58 9.43 7.52
C HIS A 337 1.11 8.66 6.29
N ILE A 338 1.71 7.50 6.50
CA ILE A 338 2.45 6.77 5.44
C ILE A 338 1.54 6.19 4.33
N ASP A 339 0.26 5.94 4.63
CA ASP A 339 -0.68 5.38 3.65
C ASP A 339 -1.36 6.45 2.76
N VAL A 340 -1.07 7.73 2.98
CA VAL A 340 -1.55 8.81 2.10
C VAL A 340 -0.93 8.63 0.71
N THR A 341 -1.76 8.69 -0.33
CA THR A 341 -1.34 8.38 -1.69
C THR A 341 -0.43 9.45 -2.27
N VAL A 342 -0.89 10.71 -2.25
CA VAL A 342 -0.07 11.89 -2.55
C VAL A 342 -0.20 12.84 -1.36
N ASN A 343 0.90 13.15 -0.71
CA ASN A 343 0.90 13.94 0.51
C ASN A 343 1.21 15.41 0.18
N SER A 344 0.45 16.35 0.74
CA SER A 344 0.74 17.79 0.60
C SER A 344 2.12 18.13 1.14
N LEU A 345 2.64 17.31 2.04
CA LEU A 345 3.97 17.42 2.58
C LEU A 345 5.09 17.31 1.53
N TYR A 346 4.82 16.73 0.36
CA TYR A 346 5.76 16.66 -0.78
C TYR A 346 5.97 18.02 -1.46
N ALA A 347 5.14 19.02 -1.15
CA ALA A 347 5.34 20.40 -1.62
C ALA A 347 6.45 21.14 -0.84
N ASP A 348 6.97 20.56 0.25
CA ASP A 348 7.98 21.15 1.10
C ASP A 348 9.39 20.67 0.70
N PRO A 349 10.22 21.54 0.07
CA PRO A 349 11.57 21.19 -0.34
C PRO A 349 12.60 21.27 0.78
N GLU A 350 12.23 21.72 1.99
CA GLU A 350 13.17 22.01 3.06
C GLU A 350 13.97 20.75 3.45
N PRO A 351 15.30 20.77 3.27
CA PRO A 351 16.14 19.65 3.66
C PRO A 351 16.20 19.53 5.18
N LEU A 352 15.97 18.32 5.70
CA LEU A 352 16.23 17.97 7.09
C LEU A 352 17.69 17.59 7.28
N THR A 353 18.56 18.60 7.37
CA THR A 353 19.99 18.40 7.67
C THR A 353 20.24 18.33 9.17
N GLY A 354 21.08 17.39 9.63
CA GLY A 354 21.48 17.26 11.02
C GLY A 354 21.08 15.94 11.67
N ALA A 355 21.66 15.67 12.83
CA ALA A 355 21.52 14.38 13.53
C ALA A 355 20.19 14.19 14.27
N SER A 356 19.34 15.22 14.34
CA SER A 356 18.09 15.25 15.08
C SER A 356 16.99 16.00 14.33
N LEU A 357 15.74 15.61 14.54
CA LEU A 357 14.58 16.31 13.99
C LEU A 357 14.50 17.74 14.55
N PRO A 358 14.15 18.74 13.71
CA PRO A 358 13.83 20.08 14.19
C PRO A 358 12.75 20.08 15.28
N PRO A 359 12.87 20.95 16.30
CA PRO A 359 11.83 21.10 17.31
C PRO A 359 10.53 21.60 16.67
N GLY A 360 9.39 21.09 17.15
CA GLY A 360 8.06 21.50 16.68
C GLY A 360 7.57 20.80 15.41
N ILE A 361 8.36 19.91 14.79
CA ILE A 361 7.84 19.02 13.76
C ILE A 361 6.76 18.11 14.37
N GLU A 362 5.61 18.07 13.73
CA GLU A 362 4.51 17.20 14.09
C GLU A 362 4.94 15.73 13.99
N LYS A 363 4.53 14.94 14.99
CA LYS A 363 4.79 13.50 15.04
C LYS A 363 3.46 12.77 15.14
N TRP A 364 3.30 11.76 14.29
CA TRP A 364 2.13 10.89 14.17
C TRP A 364 2.34 9.56 14.88
N THR A 365 1.31 8.99 15.48
CA THR A 365 1.34 7.61 15.98
C THR A 365 0.47 6.74 15.09
N MET A 366 1.10 5.81 14.39
CA MET A 366 0.48 4.93 13.42
C MET A 366 0.19 3.56 14.04
N MET A 367 -0.82 2.86 13.52
CA MET A 367 -1.25 1.54 14.00
C MET A 367 -0.89 0.41 13.01
N LEU A 368 -0.72 -0.79 13.54
CA LEU A 368 -0.50 -2.07 12.84
C LEU A 368 -1.51 -3.14 13.30
N ASP A 369 -2.63 -2.71 13.88
CA ASP A 369 -3.65 -3.54 14.50
C ASP A 369 -4.49 -4.37 13.51
N TYR A 370 -4.52 -3.97 12.24
CA TYR A 370 -5.14 -4.75 11.16
C TYR A 370 -4.43 -6.10 10.89
N PHE A 371 -3.23 -6.34 11.43
CA PHE A 371 -2.54 -7.63 11.37
C PHE A 371 -3.11 -8.69 12.33
N THR A 372 -4.37 -9.08 12.13
CA THR A 372 -5.09 -10.05 12.97
C THR A 372 -5.40 -11.35 12.22
N ALA A 373 -5.38 -12.50 12.90
CA ALA A 373 -5.85 -13.75 12.30
C ALA A 373 -7.38 -13.91 12.44
N GLY A 374 -7.99 -13.24 13.41
CA GLY A 374 -9.44 -13.22 13.62
C GLY A 374 -10.08 -12.13 12.77
N GLU A 375 -11.21 -12.48 12.15
CA GLU A 375 -12.01 -11.54 11.37
C GLU A 375 -12.47 -10.39 12.27
N THR A 376 -12.13 -9.16 11.87
CA THR A 376 -12.62 -7.96 12.54
C THR A 376 -13.90 -7.47 11.86
N PRO A 377 -14.89 -6.96 12.61
CA PRO A 377 -16.17 -6.57 12.05
C PRO A 377 -16.14 -5.27 11.22
N ALA A 378 -15.01 -4.56 11.16
CA ALA A 378 -14.89 -3.35 10.34
C ALA A 378 -14.50 -3.71 8.90
N TYR A 379 -15.40 -3.43 7.95
CA TYR A 379 -15.29 -3.73 6.52
C TYR A 379 -13.93 -3.33 5.90
N HIS A 380 -13.37 -2.17 6.27
CA HIS A 380 -12.07 -1.69 5.77
C HIS A 380 -10.89 -2.56 6.25
N ASN A 381 -10.87 -2.95 7.52
CA ASN A 381 -9.82 -3.81 8.07
C ASN A 381 -9.93 -5.25 7.53
N ALA A 382 -11.14 -5.70 7.26
CA ALA A 382 -11.38 -6.98 6.59
C ALA A 382 -10.77 -7.01 5.19
N ALA A 383 -10.97 -5.97 4.37
CA ALA A 383 -10.37 -5.88 3.05
C ALA A 383 -8.83 -5.84 3.06
N LEU A 384 -8.22 -5.17 4.05
CA LEU A 384 -6.78 -4.97 4.11
C LEU A 384 -5.99 -6.27 4.38
N LEU A 385 -6.57 -7.21 5.15
CA LEU A 385 -5.89 -8.45 5.49
C LEU A 385 -6.64 -9.74 5.12
N HIS A 386 -7.96 -9.74 5.24
CA HIS A 386 -8.77 -10.97 5.16
C HIS A 386 -9.39 -11.21 3.79
N GLY A 387 -9.63 -10.15 3.02
CA GLY A 387 -10.37 -10.21 1.77
C GLY A 387 -11.89 -10.20 2.03
N ILE A 388 -12.64 -9.75 1.03
CA ILE A 388 -14.10 -9.70 1.05
C ILE A 388 -14.62 -10.57 -0.10
N PRO A 389 -15.51 -11.54 0.14
CA PRO A 389 -16.08 -12.34 -0.94
C PRO A 389 -16.78 -11.46 -1.99
N ILE A 390 -16.52 -11.72 -3.26
CA ILE A 390 -17.11 -10.97 -4.38
C ILE A 390 -17.58 -11.87 -5.52
N PRO A 391 -18.58 -11.45 -6.31
CA PRO A 391 -18.89 -12.10 -7.58
C PRO A 391 -17.82 -11.76 -8.66
N PRO A 392 -17.72 -12.55 -9.75
CA PRO A 392 -16.65 -12.37 -10.74
C PRO A 392 -16.62 -11.02 -11.47
N ASP A 393 -17.77 -10.37 -11.64
CA ASP A 393 -17.93 -9.07 -12.31
C ASP A 393 -17.39 -7.89 -11.48
N GLU A 394 -17.21 -8.05 -10.18
CA GLU A 394 -16.64 -7.04 -9.28
C GLU A 394 -15.11 -7.10 -9.18
N ALA A 395 -14.45 -8.10 -9.78
CA ALA A 395 -13.02 -8.38 -9.61
C ALA A 395 -12.08 -7.25 -10.06
N HIS A 396 -12.56 -6.32 -10.88
CA HIS A 396 -11.73 -5.28 -11.49
C HIS A 396 -11.99 -3.87 -10.95
N GLY A 397 -12.95 -3.68 -10.05
CA GLY A 397 -13.28 -2.38 -9.46
C GLY A 397 -12.28 -1.91 -8.38
N ALA A 398 -12.51 -0.67 -7.92
CA ALA A 398 -11.91 -0.08 -6.71
C ALA A 398 -13.05 0.49 -5.85
N PRO A 399 -13.72 -0.34 -5.03
CA PRO A 399 -14.96 0.04 -4.37
C PRO A 399 -14.79 1.01 -3.20
N TRP A 400 -13.57 1.20 -2.69
CA TRP A 400 -13.32 2.10 -1.56
C TRP A 400 -13.21 3.54 -2.03
N LYS A 401 -14.13 4.37 -1.53
CA LYS A 401 -14.05 5.82 -1.69
C LYS A 401 -12.75 6.33 -1.06
N PRO A 402 -12.04 7.27 -1.70
CA PRO A 402 -10.86 7.89 -1.12
C PRO A 402 -11.17 8.52 0.24
N GLU A 403 -10.33 8.24 1.22
CA GLU A 403 -10.49 8.73 2.60
C GLU A 403 -9.55 9.92 2.86
N PRO A 404 -10.08 11.13 3.11
CA PRO A 404 -9.24 12.25 3.48
C PRO A 404 -8.61 12.01 4.86
N ARG A 405 -7.32 12.29 4.96
CA ARG A 405 -6.53 12.26 6.20
C ARG A 405 -5.82 13.60 6.34
N SER A 406 -6.60 14.63 6.68
CA SER A 406 -6.02 15.93 7.05
C SER A 406 -5.18 15.80 8.31
N GLY A 407 -4.09 16.57 8.37
CA GLY A 407 -3.05 16.51 9.38
C GLY A 407 -3.42 16.83 10.85
N THR A 408 -4.62 16.51 11.35
CA THR A 408 -5.00 16.90 12.72
C THR A 408 -5.84 15.94 13.56
N GLU A 409 -6.35 14.80 13.08
CA GLU A 409 -7.09 13.88 13.98
C GLU A 409 -6.86 12.40 13.64
N LEU A 410 -6.31 11.67 14.62
CA LEU A 410 -6.37 10.22 14.71
C LEU A 410 -7.48 9.86 15.70
N VAL A 411 -8.62 9.40 15.18
CA VAL A 411 -9.55 8.56 15.95
C VAL A 411 -9.93 7.38 15.08
N PHE A 412 -9.49 6.19 15.48
CA PHE A 412 -10.28 4.95 15.38
C PHE A 412 -10.01 4.13 16.65
#